data_AF-A0A956R5U8-F1
#
_entry.id   AF-A0A956R5U8-F1
#
_cell.length_a   1.000
_cell.length_b   1.000
_cell.length_c   1.000
_cell.angle_alpha   90.00
_cell.angle_beta   90.00
_cell.angle_gamma   90.00
#
_symmetry.space_group_name_H-M   'P 1'
#
loop_
_entity.id
_entity.type
_entity.pdbx_description
1 polymer ?
#
loop_
_entity_poly.entity_id
_entity_poly.type
_entity_poly.pdbx_seq_one_letter_code
_entity_poly.pdbx_strand_id
1 'polypeptide(L)'
;MMHRRLCLLLALSTPLACSEDLPEVQLDTGDSTGTTSTPTTTAPTTTAPTTTAPTTTAPTGTSSSDGTLDDTATTDPTTGTETGTESGTGTESGTGTESGTGTETGTGTGTETGTGSTTMATLDDTIYEIQDGTIPTGTDVDVQGVIVTGVGGSGFFAEEPPGGPFSGVYVFLGAAPTVAVGDEIDILGTTEEFSDLTEINASMGSVTPTGVTGVILAPDVVPQADLTPLTGEPWEGVLVRIEGAPLTVVDLPGFSEFDVNDGGVADTRVDNFLYSVFDFPATYPSFGVGASFTAIQGPLNYTFGEYKIAPRDAMDLEGYMAAPGLGEPVDNLLPGDLVITEVMFDPTCAGDDCEWIEIYNASGLDVDLLGLRIQDNGFSVANQGTISVNVLLPAGGYARLGRGDAGTWPYMTPADAHYGTNPGFNNTGDLVVILNSVEILDQTATYPTFGGADDGISWKLDPVMLDAVANDNALNWCFSTVVYESPGGTDEYGSPGAVNEAACAMLP
;
A
#
# COMPACT_ATOMS: atom_id res chain seq x y z
N MET A 1 -46.54 13.00 14.57
CA MET A 1 -47.26 14.18 14.05
C MET A 1 -46.23 15.19 13.56
N MET A 2 -46.44 15.64 12.32
CA MET A 2 -45.84 16.80 11.63
C MET A 2 -45.64 18.03 12.55
N HIS A 3 -44.81 19.05 12.30
CA HIS A 3 -43.79 19.44 11.32
C HIS A 3 -43.25 20.80 11.84
N ARG A 4 -41.99 21.12 11.50
CA ARG A 4 -41.41 22.44 11.13
C ARG A 4 -41.69 23.70 11.97
N ARG A 5 -40.61 24.40 12.28
CA ARG A 5 -40.42 25.88 12.35
C ARG A 5 -38.95 26.10 12.76
N LEU A 6 -38.16 27.07 12.32
CA LEU A 6 -38.33 28.27 11.51
C LEU A 6 -36.90 28.82 11.32
N CYS A 7 -36.47 29.08 10.09
CA CYS A 7 -35.21 29.81 9.85
C CYS A 7 -35.42 31.28 10.21
N LEU A 8 -34.56 31.83 11.08
CA LEU A 8 -34.59 33.22 11.52
C LEU A 8 -33.52 34.00 10.73
N LEU A 9 -33.97 34.95 9.93
CA LEU A 9 -33.15 36.05 9.40
C LEU A 9 -33.21 37.21 10.41
N LEU A 10 -32.07 37.74 10.88
CA LEU A 10 -31.84 39.19 10.92
C LEU A 10 -30.37 39.54 11.20
N ALA A 11 -29.94 40.61 10.53
CA ALA A 11 -28.58 41.10 10.32
C ALA A 11 -28.04 42.04 11.41
N LEU A 12 -26.71 42.17 11.47
CA LEU A 12 -25.92 43.37 11.86
C LEU A 12 -24.54 43.27 11.18
N SER A 13 -24.27 44.00 10.09
CA SER A 13 -23.68 45.36 10.00
C SER A 13 -22.12 45.42 9.96
N THR A 14 -21.58 45.29 8.72
CA THR A 14 -20.48 46.01 8.00
C THR A 14 -19.38 46.83 8.73
N PRO A 15 -18.23 47.19 8.10
CA PRO A 15 -17.66 46.78 6.77
C PRO A 15 -16.14 46.45 6.79
N LEU A 16 -15.62 45.84 5.71
CA LEU A 16 -14.22 46.00 5.32
C LEU A 16 -14.12 46.22 3.79
N ALA A 17 -13.18 47.07 3.40
CA ALA A 17 -13.15 47.88 2.18
C ALA A 17 -13.02 47.10 0.85
N CYS A 18 -13.67 47.64 -0.19
CA CYS A 18 -13.48 47.30 -1.60
C CYS A 18 -12.36 48.16 -2.20
N SER A 19 -11.54 47.56 -3.07
CA SER A 19 -10.70 48.26 -4.05
C SER A 19 -11.26 47.94 -5.43
N GLU A 20 -11.64 48.97 -6.18
CA GLU A 20 -12.03 48.89 -7.59
C GLU A 20 -10.78 49.04 -8.48
N ASP A 21 -10.74 48.31 -9.59
CA ASP A 21 -10.47 48.83 -10.95
C ASP A 21 -10.15 47.70 -11.93
N LEU A 22 -11.08 47.42 -12.86
CA LEU A 22 -10.79 46.81 -14.17
C LEU A 22 -11.63 47.55 -15.23
N PRO A 23 -11.04 48.03 -16.33
CA PRO A 23 -11.79 48.69 -17.39
C PRO A 23 -12.28 47.69 -18.45
N GLU A 24 -13.55 47.85 -18.85
CA GLU A 24 -14.15 47.25 -20.04
C GLU A 24 -13.53 47.82 -21.33
N VAL A 25 -13.28 46.96 -22.32
CA VAL A 25 -12.91 47.35 -23.68
C VAL A 25 -14.10 47.08 -24.61
N GLN A 26 -14.56 48.14 -25.26
CA GLN A 26 -15.63 48.15 -26.25
C GLN A 26 -15.26 47.40 -27.54
N LEU A 27 -16.25 46.70 -28.08
CA LEU A 27 -16.30 46.15 -29.43
C LEU A 27 -16.49 47.27 -30.45
N ASP A 28 -15.56 47.39 -31.41
CA ASP A 28 -15.71 48.19 -32.62
C ASP A 28 -15.75 47.27 -33.85
N THR A 29 -16.79 47.46 -34.66
CA THR A 29 -17.02 46.76 -35.92
C THR A 29 -16.52 47.62 -37.08
N GLY A 30 -15.55 47.11 -37.85
CA GLY A 30 -15.06 47.79 -39.05
C GLY A 30 -14.51 46.82 -40.10
N ASP A 31 -15.30 46.62 -41.15
CA ASP A 31 -14.96 45.98 -42.43
C ASP A 31 -13.87 46.76 -43.19
N SER A 32 -12.86 46.08 -43.74
CA SER A 32 -12.44 46.27 -45.15
C SER A 32 -11.35 45.30 -45.59
N THR A 33 -11.69 44.57 -46.66
CA THR A 33 -10.89 44.27 -47.86
C THR A 33 -9.39 43.94 -47.75
N GLY A 34 -9.00 42.78 -48.31
CA GLY A 34 -7.84 42.75 -49.21
C GLY A 34 -6.86 41.59 -49.04
N THR A 35 -6.88 40.72 -50.05
CA THR A 35 -5.73 40.02 -50.66
C THR A 35 -5.05 38.86 -49.92
N THR A 36 -5.21 37.72 -50.57
CA THR A 36 -4.41 36.50 -50.56
C THR A 36 -2.90 36.72 -50.61
N SER A 37 -2.18 36.13 -49.66
CA SER A 37 -0.80 35.69 -49.83
C SER A 37 -0.51 34.50 -48.92
N THR A 38 -0.27 33.35 -49.52
CA THR A 38 0.31 32.15 -48.91
C THR A 38 1.70 32.42 -48.33
N PRO A 39 2.05 31.82 -47.19
CA PRO A 39 3.42 31.45 -46.93
C PRO A 39 3.55 29.93 -46.76
N THR A 40 4.24 29.32 -47.72
CA THR A 40 4.86 28.01 -47.57
C THR A 40 5.96 28.13 -46.52
N THR A 41 5.86 27.37 -45.43
CA THR A 41 7.00 27.18 -44.52
C THR A 41 7.19 25.70 -44.23
N THR A 42 8.37 25.26 -44.63
CA THR A 42 8.95 23.92 -44.60
C THR A 42 9.06 23.40 -43.16
N ALA A 43 8.53 22.20 -42.90
CA ALA A 43 8.78 21.46 -41.67
C ALA A 43 10.12 20.71 -41.77
N PRO A 44 10.98 20.73 -40.72
CA PRO A 44 12.16 19.88 -40.66
C PRO A 44 11.78 18.46 -40.25
N THR A 45 12.21 17.48 -41.04
CA THR A 45 12.10 16.05 -40.76
C THR A 45 13.20 15.66 -39.78
N THR A 46 12.86 15.23 -38.57
CA THR A 46 13.80 14.58 -37.64
C THR A 46 13.55 13.07 -37.64
N THR A 47 14.56 12.36 -38.12
CA THR A 47 14.68 10.91 -38.23
C THR A 47 14.73 10.26 -36.84
N ALA A 48 13.85 9.28 -36.57
CA ALA A 48 13.95 8.39 -35.43
C ALA A 48 14.87 7.19 -35.76
N PRO A 49 15.71 6.71 -34.83
CA PRO A 49 16.54 5.53 -35.04
C PRO A 49 15.75 4.24 -34.81
N THR A 50 15.78 3.35 -35.81
CA THR A 50 15.38 1.94 -35.75
C THR A 50 16.26 1.15 -34.79
N THR A 51 15.66 0.48 -33.80
CA THR A 51 16.30 -0.58 -33.01
C THR A 51 15.83 -1.95 -33.50
N THR A 52 16.80 -2.77 -33.88
CA THR A 52 16.65 -4.12 -34.41
C THR A 52 16.51 -5.13 -33.26
N ALA A 53 15.47 -5.96 -33.29
CA ALA A 53 15.31 -7.11 -32.40
C ALA A 53 16.20 -8.29 -32.86
N PRO A 54 16.80 -9.08 -31.95
CA PRO A 54 17.45 -10.32 -32.34
C PRO A 54 16.47 -11.50 -32.29
N THR A 55 16.34 -12.16 -33.45
CA THR A 55 15.81 -13.50 -33.65
C THR A 55 16.59 -14.56 -32.87
N THR A 56 15.89 -15.43 -32.13
CA THR A 56 16.43 -16.69 -31.63
C THR A 56 15.87 -17.86 -32.42
N THR A 57 16.80 -18.67 -32.93
CA THR A 57 16.59 -19.82 -33.80
C THR A 57 16.40 -21.08 -32.95
N ALA A 58 15.33 -21.83 -33.19
CA ALA A 58 15.17 -23.20 -32.70
C ALA A 58 16.10 -24.18 -33.45
N PRO A 59 16.50 -25.30 -32.82
CA PRO A 59 16.83 -26.51 -33.56
C PRO A 59 15.86 -27.65 -33.25
N THR A 60 15.36 -28.24 -34.33
CA THR A 60 14.70 -29.54 -34.40
C THR A 60 15.68 -30.69 -34.20
N GLY A 61 15.25 -31.78 -33.55
CA GLY A 61 15.96 -33.06 -33.55
C GLY A 61 15.19 -34.18 -32.84
N THR A 62 14.63 -35.10 -33.63
CA THR A 62 13.85 -36.30 -33.24
C THR A 62 14.70 -37.52 -32.90
N SER A 63 14.20 -38.36 -31.97
CA SER A 63 14.00 -39.84 -32.07
C SER A 63 14.50 -40.70 -30.89
N SER A 64 13.54 -41.40 -30.25
CA SER A 64 13.52 -42.83 -29.87
C SER A 64 14.76 -43.52 -29.27
N SER A 65 14.63 -44.06 -28.05
CA SER A 65 14.64 -45.53 -27.83
C SER A 65 14.30 -45.95 -26.39
N ASP A 66 13.52 -47.03 -26.34
CA ASP A 66 13.15 -47.99 -25.29
C ASP A 66 14.27 -48.46 -24.33
N GLY A 67 13.87 -48.96 -23.15
CA GLY A 67 14.76 -49.64 -22.20
C GLY A 67 14.25 -49.72 -20.76
N THR A 68 13.38 -50.68 -20.49
CA THR A 68 12.91 -51.12 -19.17
C THR A 68 14.00 -51.76 -18.30
N LEU A 69 13.72 -51.80 -16.98
CA LEU A 69 13.96 -52.83 -15.95
C LEU A 69 14.23 -52.10 -14.61
N ASP A 70 13.80 -52.46 -13.40
CA ASP A 70 12.84 -53.40 -12.80
C ASP A 70 13.13 -53.35 -11.27
N ASP A 71 12.10 -53.50 -10.44
CA ASP A 71 12.09 -53.93 -9.02
C ASP A 71 12.99 -53.22 -7.96
N THR A 72 12.59 -52.83 -6.75
CA THR A 72 11.56 -53.25 -5.77
C THR A 72 11.46 -52.07 -4.78
N ALA A 73 10.29 -51.46 -4.54
CA ALA A 73 9.34 -51.79 -3.47
C ALA A 73 9.83 -51.56 -2.01
N THR A 74 9.23 -50.54 -1.37
CA THR A 74 8.55 -50.57 -0.04
C THR A 74 9.41 -50.83 1.21
N THR A 75 9.28 -50.16 2.37
CA THR A 75 8.14 -49.49 3.02
C THR A 75 8.66 -48.80 4.30
N ASP A 76 8.07 -47.67 4.65
CA ASP A 76 7.96 -47.11 6.01
C ASP A 76 7.35 -48.14 7.00
N PRO A 77 7.67 -48.13 8.32
CA PRO A 77 6.75 -47.46 9.25
C PRO A 77 7.37 -46.87 10.55
N THR A 78 6.85 -45.69 10.92
CA THR A 78 6.29 -45.26 12.23
C THR A 78 7.04 -45.45 13.57
N THR A 79 7.11 -44.33 14.32
CA THR A 79 6.90 -44.09 15.77
C THR A 79 7.37 -45.10 16.83
N GLY A 80 8.13 -44.59 17.81
CA GLY A 80 8.31 -45.21 19.13
C GLY A 80 9.05 -44.31 20.11
N THR A 81 8.32 -43.81 21.12
CA THR A 81 8.83 -43.22 22.36
C THR A 81 9.52 -44.29 23.19
N GLU A 82 10.70 -44.03 23.76
CA GLU A 82 11.16 -44.68 24.98
C GLU A 82 12.08 -43.78 25.81
N THR A 83 11.85 -43.84 27.11
CA THR A 83 12.61 -43.24 28.21
C THR A 83 13.92 -43.98 28.47
N GLY A 84 14.95 -43.28 28.94
CA GLY A 84 16.18 -43.92 29.42
C GLY A 84 17.06 -43.00 30.27
N THR A 85 16.95 -43.14 31.58
CA THR A 85 17.93 -42.65 32.57
C THR A 85 19.05 -43.69 32.67
N GLU A 86 20.32 -43.31 32.54
CA GLU A 86 21.42 -44.05 33.16
C GLU A 86 22.49 -43.13 33.74
N SER A 87 22.96 -43.55 34.91
CA SER A 87 24.02 -43.00 35.74
C SER A 87 25.21 -43.96 35.68
N GLY A 88 26.43 -43.43 35.65
CA GLY A 88 27.67 -44.17 35.91
C GLY A 88 28.88 -43.29 35.63
N THR A 89 29.54 -42.69 36.62
CA THR A 89 30.64 -43.23 37.45
C THR A 89 31.78 -43.88 36.67
N GLY A 90 32.98 -43.27 36.72
CA GLY A 90 34.21 -43.92 36.26
C GLY A 90 35.41 -42.96 36.12
N THR A 91 36.16 -42.82 37.22
CA THR A 91 37.43 -42.11 37.43
C THR A 91 38.64 -42.83 36.80
N GLU A 92 39.68 -42.10 36.36
CA GLU A 92 41.14 -42.36 36.57
C GLU A 92 41.91 -41.04 36.31
N SER A 93 42.62 -40.44 37.29
CA SER A 93 44.01 -40.70 37.77
C SER A 93 45.08 -40.35 36.72
N GLY A 94 46.13 -39.55 36.93
CA GLY A 94 46.75 -38.82 38.05
C GLY A 94 47.84 -37.89 37.44
N THR A 95 48.41 -36.90 38.11
CA THR A 95 49.58 -37.00 39.01
C THR A 95 50.09 -35.56 39.29
N GLY A 96 50.55 -35.25 40.51
CA GLY A 96 51.44 -34.10 40.76
C GLY A 96 51.13 -33.18 41.96
N THR A 97 51.36 -33.70 43.16
CA THR A 97 51.77 -33.06 44.44
C THR A 97 52.75 -31.87 44.26
N GLU A 98 52.93 -30.86 45.13
CA GLU A 98 52.38 -30.46 46.43
C GLU A 98 52.93 -29.07 46.84
N SER A 99 52.37 -28.49 47.91
CA SER A 99 52.95 -27.55 48.89
C SER A 99 52.97 -26.03 48.56
N GLY A 100 52.52 -25.12 49.43
CA GLY A 100 52.03 -25.27 50.80
C GLY A 100 51.49 -23.96 51.41
N THR A 101 50.45 -24.13 52.22
CA THR A 101 50.07 -23.48 53.50
C THR A 101 50.48 -22.03 53.83
N GLY A 102 49.49 -21.25 54.23
CA GLY A 102 49.66 -20.06 55.06
C GLY A 102 48.33 -19.37 55.44
N THR A 103 47.57 -19.96 56.36
CA THR A 103 46.48 -19.27 57.06
C THR A 103 47.08 -18.49 58.23
N GLU A 104 46.90 -17.18 58.27
CA GLU A 104 47.07 -16.38 59.49
C GLU A 104 45.80 -15.58 59.75
N THR A 105 45.19 -15.89 60.88
CA THR A 105 44.08 -15.17 61.50
C THR A 105 44.60 -13.90 62.17
N GLY A 106 44.09 -12.74 61.76
CA GLY A 106 44.34 -11.45 62.41
C GLY A 106 43.05 -10.68 62.61
N THR A 107 42.51 -10.72 63.82
CA THR A 107 41.50 -9.76 64.29
C THR A 107 42.14 -8.39 64.46
N GLY A 108 41.69 -7.41 63.68
CA GLY A 108 42.09 -6.02 63.79
C GLY A 108 40.92 -5.11 63.51
N THR A 109 40.30 -4.59 64.56
CA THR A 109 39.42 -3.42 64.51
C THR A 109 40.27 -2.20 64.15
N GLY A 110 40.06 -1.64 62.97
CA GLY A 110 40.67 -0.41 62.52
C GLY A 110 39.69 0.35 61.64
N THR A 111 39.06 1.38 62.21
CA THR A 111 38.41 2.44 61.45
C THR A 111 39.52 3.24 60.77
N GLU A 112 39.67 3.05 59.46
CA GLU A 112 40.46 3.94 58.62
C GLU A 112 39.49 4.72 57.72
N THR A 113 39.15 5.92 58.17
CA THR A 113 38.69 7.02 57.31
C THR A 113 39.83 7.37 56.35
N GLY A 114 39.91 6.65 55.24
CA GLY A 114 40.74 6.99 54.10
C GLY A 114 39.94 7.85 53.12
N THR A 115 40.09 9.16 53.21
CA THR A 115 39.86 10.08 52.07
C THR A 115 40.91 9.78 51.00
N GLY A 116 40.67 8.72 50.25
CA GLY A 116 41.39 8.36 49.04
C GLY A 116 40.74 9.07 47.86
N SER A 117 41.13 10.32 47.62
CA SER A 117 41.00 10.95 46.32
C SER A 117 41.91 10.19 45.37
N THR A 118 41.39 9.11 44.79
CA THR A 118 41.80 8.63 43.48
C THR A 118 40.86 9.29 42.51
N THR A 119 41.35 10.27 41.76
CA THR A 119 40.82 10.58 40.44
C THR A 119 40.84 9.29 39.62
N MET A 120 39.79 8.47 39.77
CA MET A 120 39.35 7.60 38.70
C MET A 120 39.04 8.56 37.57
N ALA A 121 39.77 8.46 36.46
CA ALA A 121 39.17 8.88 35.21
C ALA A 121 37.82 8.16 35.17
N THR A 122 36.73 8.91 35.06
CA THR A 122 35.42 8.41 34.65
C THR A 122 35.69 7.58 33.41
N LEU A 123 35.60 6.25 33.53
CA LEU A 123 35.55 5.41 32.34
C LEU A 123 34.23 5.77 31.71
N ASP A 124 34.31 6.47 30.59
CA ASP A 124 33.19 6.75 29.72
C ASP A 124 32.91 5.44 29.00
N ASP A 125 31.85 4.76 29.41
CA ASP A 125 31.37 3.56 28.75
C ASP A 125 30.67 3.99 27.45
N THR A 126 30.88 3.26 26.37
CA THR A 126 30.28 3.60 25.07
C THR A 126 29.07 2.72 24.76
N ILE A 127 28.10 3.26 24.03
CA ILE A 127 27.00 2.49 23.44
C ILE A 127 27.56 1.38 22.55
N TYR A 128 28.65 1.63 21.82
CA TYR A 128 29.33 0.60 21.02
C TYR A 128 29.75 -0.61 21.86
N GLU A 129 30.34 -0.38 23.04
CA GLU A 129 30.77 -1.45 23.94
C GLU A 129 29.59 -2.18 24.59
N ILE A 130 28.45 -1.50 24.78
CA ILE A 130 27.22 -2.13 25.26
C ILE A 130 26.65 -3.04 24.18
N GLN A 131 26.49 -2.51 22.97
CA GLN A 131 25.85 -3.17 21.83
C GLN A 131 26.69 -4.31 21.24
N ASP A 132 28.03 -4.24 21.29
CA ASP A 132 28.90 -5.33 20.82
C ASP A 132 29.18 -6.41 21.90
N GLY A 133 28.63 -6.22 23.11
CA GLY A 133 28.76 -7.12 24.25
C GLY A 133 30.10 -7.05 25.00
N THR A 134 30.96 -6.07 24.69
CA THR A 134 32.16 -5.78 25.48
C THR A 134 31.82 -5.47 26.93
N ILE A 135 30.73 -4.74 27.17
CA ILE A 135 30.11 -4.54 28.47
C ILE A 135 28.97 -5.56 28.63
N PRO A 136 29.10 -6.55 29.53
CA PRO A 136 28.07 -7.58 29.70
C PRO A 136 26.75 -7.02 30.25
N THR A 137 25.64 -7.70 29.95
CA THR A 137 24.34 -7.45 30.57
C THR A 137 24.41 -7.48 32.11
N GLY A 138 23.66 -6.59 32.77
CA GLY A 138 23.61 -6.46 34.23
C GLY A 138 24.78 -5.67 34.81
N THR A 139 25.53 -4.94 33.98
CA THR A 139 26.66 -4.10 34.40
C THR A 139 26.20 -2.66 34.54
N ASP A 140 26.62 -1.99 35.62
CA ASP A 140 26.40 -0.55 35.78
C ASP A 140 27.29 0.21 34.79
N VAL A 141 26.69 1.17 34.08
CA VAL A 141 27.36 1.97 33.03
C VAL A 141 27.24 3.47 33.27
N ASP A 142 28.25 4.21 32.84
CA ASP A 142 28.31 5.68 32.78
C ASP A 142 28.63 6.14 31.35
N VAL A 143 27.58 6.43 30.58
CA VAL A 143 27.65 6.79 29.17
C VAL A 143 27.49 8.30 29.03
N GLN A 144 28.47 9.01 28.46
CA GLN A 144 28.45 10.48 28.39
C GLN A 144 28.26 11.01 26.96
N GLY A 145 27.66 12.19 26.85
CA GLY A 145 27.62 12.95 25.60
C GLY A 145 26.84 12.33 24.43
N VAL A 146 25.88 11.45 24.71
CA VAL A 146 25.04 10.83 23.68
C VAL A 146 23.84 11.70 23.34
N ILE A 147 23.30 11.56 22.14
CA ILE A 147 22.23 12.42 21.62
C ILE A 147 20.90 11.67 21.63
N VAL A 148 19.86 12.30 22.17
CA VAL A 148 18.50 11.74 22.12
C VAL A 148 17.98 11.76 20.68
N THR A 149 17.66 10.59 20.12
CA THR A 149 17.20 10.44 18.73
C THR A 149 15.71 10.23 18.59
N GLY A 150 15.01 9.71 19.61
CA GLY A 150 13.55 9.54 19.63
C GLY A 150 13.01 9.43 21.06
N VAL A 151 11.81 9.95 21.35
CA VAL A 151 11.25 10.00 22.72
C VAL A 151 9.92 9.26 22.78
N GLY A 152 9.86 8.20 23.58
CA GLY A 152 8.67 7.37 23.80
C GLY A 152 7.98 7.64 25.15
N GLY A 153 6.98 6.82 25.47
CA GLY A 153 6.17 6.98 26.69
C GLY A 153 6.84 6.54 27.99
N SER A 154 7.83 5.65 27.92
CA SER A 154 8.50 5.04 29.10
C SER A 154 10.03 5.12 29.04
N GLY A 155 10.57 5.80 28.04
CA GLY A 155 11.98 5.80 27.69
C GLY A 155 12.22 6.56 26.38
N PHE A 156 13.45 6.55 25.90
CA PHE A 156 13.86 7.25 24.68
C PHE A 156 15.01 6.49 24.01
N PHE A 157 15.20 6.71 22.72
CA PHE A 157 16.38 6.26 21.99
C PHE A 157 17.49 7.31 22.09
N ALA A 158 18.72 6.86 22.25
CA ALA A 158 19.91 7.71 22.22
C ALA A 158 20.97 7.10 21.30
N GLU A 159 21.78 7.96 20.71
CA GLU A 159 22.82 7.57 19.78
C GLU A 159 24.15 8.27 20.10
N GLU A 160 25.23 7.51 20.07
CA GLU A 160 26.58 7.98 20.32
C GLU A 160 27.24 8.52 19.06
N PRO A 161 27.64 9.81 19.03
CA PRO A 161 28.45 10.33 17.94
C PRO A 161 29.77 9.55 17.83
N PRO A 162 30.18 9.11 16.62
CA PRO A 162 29.78 9.64 15.32
C PRO A 162 28.57 8.98 14.62
N GLY A 163 27.89 8.00 15.24
CA GLY A 163 26.85 7.18 14.60
C GLY A 163 27.39 5.89 13.95
N GLY A 164 26.56 5.22 13.16
CA GLY A 164 26.89 3.96 12.48
C GLY A 164 26.52 2.70 13.27
N PRO A 165 27.01 1.52 12.86
CA PRO A 165 26.66 0.27 13.54
C PRO A 165 27.05 0.28 15.03
N PHE A 166 26.15 -0.23 15.86
CA PHE A 166 26.25 -0.35 17.32
C PHE A 166 26.29 1.00 18.05
N SER A 167 25.87 2.10 17.42
CA SER A 167 25.91 3.44 18.05
C SER A 167 24.63 3.80 18.80
N GLY A 168 23.54 3.04 18.65
CA GLY A 168 22.22 3.36 19.17
C GLY A 168 21.81 2.47 20.33
N VAL A 169 20.96 2.97 21.22
CA VAL A 169 20.39 2.19 22.32
C VAL A 169 19.04 2.73 22.75
N TYR A 170 18.17 1.86 23.24
CA TYR A 170 16.99 2.29 23.97
C TYR A 170 17.31 2.48 25.46
N VAL A 171 16.84 3.59 26.04
CA VAL A 171 17.05 3.94 27.45
C VAL A 171 15.71 3.86 28.17
N PHE A 172 15.54 2.84 29.01
CA PHE A 172 14.32 2.60 29.77
C PHE A 172 14.30 3.40 31.08
N LEU A 173 13.22 4.14 31.31
CA LEU A 173 12.98 4.90 32.54
C LEU A 173 11.81 4.36 33.38
N GLY A 174 10.88 3.62 32.75
CA GLY A 174 9.61 3.23 33.36
C GLY A 174 8.63 4.39 33.58
N ALA A 175 8.93 5.56 33.01
CA ALA A 175 8.11 6.77 33.06
C ALA A 175 8.40 7.68 31.85
N ALA A 176 7.53 8.67 31.62
CA ALA A 176 7.73 9.63 30.55
C ALA A 176 9.05 10.40 30.73
N PRO A 177 9.93 10.45 29.71
CA PRO A 177 11.17 11.21 29.77
C PRO A 177 10.93 12.72 29.85
N THR A 178 11.91 13.46 30.37
CA THR A 178 11.92 14.94 30.40
C THR A 178 12.87 15.57 29.38
N VAL A 179 13.51 14.75 28.56
CA VAL A 179 14.42 15.14 27.48
C VAL A 179 13.66 15.35 26.16
N ALA A 180 14.28 16.06 25.22
CA ALA A 180 13.79 16.24 23.87
C ALA A 180 14.76 15.63 22.84
N VAL A 181 14.24 15.29 21.65
CA VAL A 181 15.09 14.90 20.51
C VAL A 181 16.11 16.01 20.23
N GLY A 182 17.38 15.62 20.10
CA GLY A 182 18.52 16.51 19.89
C GLY A 182 19.15 17.07 21.16
N ASP A 183 18.68 16.69 22.35
CA ASP A 183 19.41 16.96 23.60
C ASP A 183 20.63 16.04 23.72
N GLU A 184 21.75 16.60 24.17
CA GLU A 184 22.94 15.83 24.58
C GLU A 184 22.85 15.54 26.09
N ILE A 185 23.09 14.28 26.46
CA ILE A 185 22.85 13.77 27.80
C ILE A 185 23.97 12.83 28.26
N ASP A 186 24.13 12.74 29.57
CA ASP A 186 24.88 11.69 30.26
C ASP A 186 23.90 10.73 30.95
N ILE A 187 24.18 9.42 30.90
CA ILE A 187 23.32 8.35 31.39
C ILE A 187 24.08 7.51 32.41
N LEU A 188 23.51 7.40 33.61
CA LEU A 188 23.85 6.37 34.58
C LEU A 188 22.71 5.34 34.61
N GLY A 189 23.04 4.08 34.45
CA GLY A 189 22.07 2.98 34.46
C GLY A 189 22.74 1.61 34.53
N THR A 190 21.98 0.58 34.24
CA THR A 190 22.47 -0.80 34.16
C THR A 190 22.09 -1.37 32.79
N THR A 191 22.99 -2.08 32.11
CA THR A 191 22.67 -2.77 30.85
C THR A 191 21.67 -3.90 31.08
N GLU A 192 20.69 -4.07 30.18
CA GLU A 192 19.64 -5.08 30.30
C GLU A 192 19.29 -5.66 28.92
N GLU A 193 19.01 -6.96 28.90
CA GLU A 193 18.41 -7.67 27.76
C GLU A 193 16.92 -7.84 28.04
N PHE A 194 16.09 -6.99 27.45
CA PHE A 194 14.65 -7.01 27.66
C PHE A 194 13.92 -7.58 26.45
N SER A 195 13.57 -8.87 26.50
CA SER A 195 12.92 -9.57 25.37
C SER A 195 13.77 -9.54 24.09
N ASP A 196 15.08 -9.80 24.26
CA ASP A 196 16.13 -9.77 23.24
C ASP A 196 16.40 -8.37 22.62
N LEU A 197 15.96 -7.29 23.28
CA LEU A 197 16.38 -5.90 23.02
C LEU A 197 17.51 -5.53 23.99
N THR A 198 18.64 -5.02 23.48
CA THR A 198 19.71 -4.43 24.30
C THR A 198 19.30 -3.02 24.73
N GLU A 199 19.14 -2.79 26.03
CA GLU A 199 18.76 -1.48 26.58
C GLU A 199 19.61 -1.05 27.79
N ILE A 200 19.59 0.25 28.08
CA ILE A 200 20.09 0.79 29.35
C ILE A 200 18.88 1.06 30.25
N ASN A 201 18.79 0.31 31.35
CA ASN A 201 17.79 0.57 32.38
C ASN A 201 18.27 1.68 33.31
N ALA A 202 17.76 2.90 33.11
CA ALA A 202 18.04 4.07 33.92
C ALA A 202 16.90 4.41 34.92
N SER A 203 15.95 3.49 35.15
CA SER A 203 14.82 3.71 36.06
C SER A 203 15.23 3.96 37.53
N MET A 204 16.37 3.41 37.94
CA MET A 204 17.01 3.63 39.24
C MET A 204 18.29 4.47 39.15
N GLY A 205 18.66 4.89 37.93
CA GLY A 205 19.86 5.66 37.60
C GLY A 205 19.56 7.15 37.40
N SER A 206 20.24 7.78 36.45
CA SER A 206 20.01 9.19 36.12
C SER A 206 20.25 9.50 34.65
N VAL A 207 19.47 10.43 34.11
CA VAL A 207 19.69 11.05 32.80
C VAL A 207 19.92 12.54 33.03
N THR A 208 21.11 13.02 32.70
CA THR A 208 21.56 14.39 32.98
C THR A 208 21.84 15.14 31.68
N PRO A 209 21.05 16.15 31.29
CA PRO A 209 21.38 16.99 30.14
C PRO A 209 22.68 17.75 30.35
N THR A 210 23.56 17.75 29.35
CA THR A 210 24.82 18.52 29.37
C THR A 210 24.57 20.02 29.17
N GLY A 211 23.39 20.36 28.66
CA GLY A 211 22.96 21.72 28.29
C GLY A 211 23.12 22.03 26.80
N VAL A 212 23.69 21.11 26.02
CA VAL A 212 23.68 21.16 24.55
C VAL A 212 22.33 20.61 24.06
N THR A 213 21.66 21.36 23.19
CA THR A 213 20.31 21.06 22.70
C THR A 213 20.19 21.36 21.22
N GLY A 214 19.28 20.68 20.52
CA GLY A 214 19.02 20.90 19.10
C GLY A 214 20.14 20.36 18.20
N VAL A 215 20.89 19.36 18.68
CA VAL A 215 21.81 18.59 17.85
C VAL A 215 21.00 17.80 16.83
N ILE A 216 21.29 18.00 15.55
CA ILE A 216 20.66 17.23 14.47
C ILE A 216 21.66 16.18 14.01
N LEU A 217 21.39 14.92 14.35
CA LEU A 217 22.07 13.79 13.77
C LEU A 217 21.44 13.44 12.42
N ALA A 218 22.28 13.20 11.42
CA ALA A 218 21.83 12.66 10.15
C ALA A 218 21.61 11.15 10.33
N PRO A 219 20.47 10.59 9.88
CA PRO A 219 20.26 9.15 9.95
C PRO A 219 21.28 8.41 9.06
N ASP A 220 21.68 7.22 9.49
CA ASP A 220 22.46 6.32 8.67
C ASP A 220 21.60 5.72 7.55
N VAL A 221 22.06 5.83 6.30
CA VAL A 221 21.36 5.23 5.16
C VAL A 221 21.72 3.75 5.09
N VAL A 222 20.74 2.88 5.33
CA VAL A 222 20.94 1.43 5.45
C VAL A 222 20.15 0.68 4.37
N PRO A 223 20.73 -0.32 3.69
CA PRO A 223 19.98 -1.21 2.80
C PRO A 223 18.96 -2.05 3.58
N GLN A 224 17.78 -2.32 3.00
CA GLN A 224 16.75 -3.16 3.66
C GLN A 224 17.26 -4.57 4.02
N ALA A 225 18.20 -5.11 3.24
CA ALA A 225 18.83 -6.41 3.51
C ALA A 225 19.65 -6.47 4.79
N ASP A 226 20.04 -5.31 5.35
CA ASP A 226 20.76 -5.22 6.62
C ASP A 226 19.81 -5.03 7.81
N LEU A 227 18.50 -4.84 7.59
CA LEU A 227 17.49 -4.63 8.64
C LEU A 227 16.61 -5.87 8.91
N THR A 228 17.06 -7.06 8.50
CA THR A 228 16.34 -8.32 8.72
C THR A 228 16.57 -8.87 10.14
N PRO A 229 15.76 -9.82 10.63
CA PRO A 229 16.02 -10.50 11.91
C PRO A 229 17.40 -11.15 12.05
N LEU A 230 18.11 -11.42 10.95
CA LEU A 230 19.45 -12.03 10.97
C LEU A 230 20.59 -11.01 10.93
N THR A 231 20.31 -9.78 10.51
CA THR A 231 21.34 -8.79 10.16
C THR A 231 21.14 -7.45 10.86
N GLY A 232 19.97 -7.21 11.46
CA GLY A 232 19.56 -5.93 12.02
C GLY A 232 20.21 -5.58 13.35
N GLU A 233 20.81 -6.55 14.05
CA GLU A 233 21.43 -6.35 15.37
C GLU A 233 22.39 -5.14 15.42
N PRO A 234 23.32 -4.94 14.47
CA PRO A 234 24.22 -3.79 14.51
C PRO A 234 23.51 -2.45 14.34
N TRP A 235 22.23 -2.43 13.97
CA TRP A 235 21.46 -1.22 13.76
C TRP A 235 20.43 -1.01 14.86
N GLU A 236 20.33 -1.90 15.84
CA GLU A 236 19.41 -1.77 16.96
C GLU A 236 19.60 -0.43 17.69
N GLY A 237 18.50 0.30 17.89
CA GLY A 237 18.47 1.63 18.49
C GLY A 237 19.07 2.76 17.65
N VAL A 238 19.74 2.47 16.53
CA VAL A 238 20.39 3.47 15.66
C VAL A 238 19.33 4.23 14.87
N LEU A 239 19.51 5.54 14.68
CA LEU A 239 18.68 6.36 13.80
C LEU A 239 18.99 6.00 12.34
N VAL A 240 18.18 5.12 11.76
CA VAL A 240 18.37 4.63 10.38
C VAL A 240 17.44 5.32 9.40
N ARG A 241 17.79 5.25 8.12
CA ARG A 241 17.00 5.68 6.97
C ARG A 241 17.09 4.64 5.86
N ILE A 242 15.94 4.25 5.34
CA ILE A 242 15.81 3.52 4.08
C ILE A 242 15.30 4.48 3.00
N GLU A 243 15.78 4.30 1.77
CA GLU A 243 15.39 5.11 0.61
C GLU A 243 14.94 4.20 -0.52
N GLY A 244 13.97 4.65 -1.32
CA GLY A 244 13.49 3.90 -2.48
C GLY A 244 12.63 4.77 -3.38
N ALA A 245 12.58 4.43 -4.66
CA ALA A 245 11.85 5.20 -5.67
C ALA A 245 11.03 4.26 -6.57
N PRO A 246 10.01 3.56 -6.05
CA PRO A 246 9.36 3.75 -4.72
C PRO A 246 9.77 2.76 -3.61
N LEU A 247 9.60 3.14 -2.34
CA LEU A 247 9.42 2.20 -1.21
C LEU A 247 7.93 1.84 -1.12
N THR A 248 7.55 0.66 -1.56
CA THR A 248 6.13 0.24 -1.66
C THR A 248 5.71 -0.51 -0.42
N VAL A 249 4.55 -0.16 0.16
CA VAL A 249 3.89 -0.95 1.20
C VAL A 249 3.45 -2.28 0.60
N VAL A 250 4.02 -3.38 1.07
CA VAL A 250 3.77 -4.73 0.51
C VAL A 250 2.90 -5.60 1.41
N ASP A 251 2.85 -5.32 2.71
CA ASP A 251 2.03 -6.08 3.66
C ASP A 251 1.55 -5.24 4.85
N LEU A 252 0.44 -5.67 5.46
CA LEU A 252 -0.17 -5.12 6.67
C LEU A 252 -0.36 -6.26 7.69
N PRO A 253 0.65 -6.58 8.50
CA PRO A 253 0.66 -7.74 9.42
C PRO A 253 -0.35 -7.62 10.57
N GLY A 254 -0.96 -6.44 10.74
CA GLY A 254 -1.78 -6.08 11.90
C GLY A 254 -1.03 -5.16 12.87
N PHE A 255 -1.62 -4.94 14.04
CA PHE A 255 -1.05 -4.12 15.14
C PHE A 255 -0.67 -2.67 14.79
N SER A 256 -1.16 -2.14 13.67
CA SER A 256 -0.78 -0.82 13.13
C SER A 256 0.68 -0.77 12.66
N GLU A 257 1.21 -1.90 12.22
CA GLU A 257 2.51 -2.02 11.56
C GLU A 257 2.30 -2.24 10.05
N PHE A 258 3.36 -2.04 9.27
CA PHE A 258 3.36 -2.30 7.82
C PHE A 258 4.74 -2.69 7.31
N ASP A 259 4.82 -3.45 6.22
CA ASP A 259 6.08 -3.76 5.52
C ASP A 259 6.25 -2.89 4.28
N VAL A 260 7.48 -2.46 4.02
CA VAL A 260 7.87 -1.81 2.76
C VAL A 260 8.96 -2.55 2.02
N ASN A 261 8.99 -2.40 0.70
CA ASN A 261 9.98 -3.00 -0.20
C ASN A 261 10.38 -2.02 -1.32
N ASP A 262 11.68 -1.92 -1.61
CA ASP A 262 12.29 -1.06 -2.63
C ASP A 262 12.42 -1.70 -4.02
N GLY A 263 11.81 -2.87 -4.22
CA GLY A 263 12.01 -3.77 -5.36
C GLY A 263 13.05 -4.88 -5.11
N GLY A 264 13.70 -4.88 -3.95
CA GLY A 264 14.63 -5.89 -3.49
C GLY A 264 13.97 -7.16 -2.95
N VAL A 265 14.79 -8.02 -2.34
CA VAL A 265 14.34 -9.32 -1.79
C VAL A 265 13.96 -9.27 -0.31
N ALA A 266 14.30 -8.19 0.38
CA ALA A 266 14.08 -8.02 1.81
C ALA A 266 13.01 -6.95 2.03
N ASP A 267 12.09 -7.24 2.94
CA ASP A 267 11.11 -6.28 3.41
C ASP A 267 11.64 -5.61 4.69
N THR A 268 11.22 -4.38 4.95
CA THR A 268 11.50 -3.69 6.22
C THR A 268 10.20 -3.35 6.90
N ARG A 269 10.09 -3.77 8.16
CA ARG A 269 8.96 -3.49 9.03
C ARG A 269 9.04 -2.05 9.53
N VAL A 270 7.90 -1.37 9.54
CA VAL A 270 7.72 -0.05 10.16
C VAL A 270 6.75 -0.19 11.33
N ASP A 271 7.21 0.24 12.50
CA ASP A 271 6.53 0.16 13.79
C ASP A 271 5.65 1.38 14.05
N ASN A 272 4.68 1.24 14.96
CA ASN A 272 3.90 2.34 15.52
C ASN A 272 4.42 2.85 16.86
N PHE A 273 5.60 2.38 17.31
CA PHE A 273 6.14 2.63 18.64
C PHE A 273 6.26 4.13 19.02
N LEU A 274 6.72 4.97 18.09
CA LEU A 274 6.84 6.43 18.29
C LEU A 274 5.77 7.23 17.52
N TYR A 275 5.46 6.83 16.29
CA TYR A 275 4.46 7.48 15.43
C TYR A 275 3.73 6.44 14.56
N SER A 276 2.39 6.52 14.54
CA SER A 276 1.53 5.61 13.76
C SER A 276 0.90 6.33 12.58
N VAL A 277 1.12 5.86 11.35
CA VAL A 277 0.43 6.37 10.15
C VAL A 277 -1.09 6.19 10.23
N PHE A 278 -1.54 5.13 10.92
CA PHE A 278 -2.96 4.76 11.05
C PHE A 278 -3.76 5.75 11.89
N ASP A 279 -3.09 6.54 12.74
CA ASP A 279 -3.73 7.58 13.56
C ASP A 279 -4.00 8.88 12.77
N PHE A 280 -3.45 9.00 11.55
CA PHE A 280 -3.50 10.23 10.73
C PHE A 280 -4.04 9.98 9.30
N PRO A 281 -5.29 9.50 9.14
CA PRO A 281 -5.86 9.19 7.81
C PRO A 281 -6.01 10.40 6.89
N ALA A 282 -6.00 11.62 7.43
CA ALA A 282 -6.00 12.85 6.62
C ALA A 282 -4.62 13.18 6.03
N THR A 283 -3.55 12.75 6.70
CA THR A 283 -2.16 12.91 6.22
C THR A 283 -1.78 11.77 5.27
N TYR A 284 -2.28 10.56 5.54
CA TYR A 284 -2.06 9.36 4.74
C TYR A 284 -3.39 8.82 4.17
N PRO A 285 -4.04 9.57 3.25
CA PRO A 285 -5.29 9.13 2.66
C PRO A 285 -5.09 7.85 1.85
N SER A 286 -6.00 6.88 2.02
CA SER A 286 -5.92 5.59 1.33
C SER A 286 -4.61 4.84 1.59
N PHE A 287 -4.07 4.96 2.81
CA PHE A 287 -2.95 4.12 3.26
C PHE A 287 -3.32 2.63 3.21
N GLY A 288 -2.46 1.83 2.60
CA GLY A 288 -2.64 0.39 2.45
C GLY A 288 -1.56 -0.22 1.56
N VAL A 289 -1.66 -1.52 1.29
CA VAL A 289 -0.79 -2.22 0.33
C VAL A 289 -0.82 -1.51 -1.02
N GLY A 290 0.35 -1.26 -1.59
CA GLY A 290 0.56 -0.48 -2.80
C GLY A 290 0.93 0.98 -2.53
N ALA A 291 0.60 1.56 -1.37
CA ALA A 291 1.04 2.91 -1.02
C ALA A 291 2.56 2.99 -1.03
N SER A 292 3.14 4.17 -1.21
CA SER A 292 4.58 4.28 -1.29
C SER A 292 5.14 5.49 -0.60
N PHE A 293 6.43 5.42 -0.26
CA PHE A 293 7.24 6.52 0.25
C PHE A 293 8.50 6.67 -0.61
N THR A 294 9.18 7.80 -0.51
CA THR A 294 10.53 7.98 -1.08
C THR A 294 11.62 7.65 -0.07
N ALA A 295 11.33 7.80 1.21
CA ALA A 295 12.19 7.40 2.30
C ALA A 295 11.41 7.22 3.60
N ILE A 296 11.89 6.34 4.46
CA ILE A 296 11.38 6.14 5.82
C ILE A 296 12.58 6.12 6.77
N GLN A 297 12.48 6.82 7.90
CA GLN A 297 13.55 6.89 8.88
C GLN A 297 13.03 6.85 10.32
N GLY A 298 13.93 6.64 11.27
CA GLY A 298 13.62 6.55 12.69
C GLY A 298 14.60 5.61 13.42
N PRO A 299 14.62 5.60 14.76
CA PRO A 299 15.35 4.59 15.50
C PRO A 299 14.87 3.18 15.12
N LEU A 300 15.79 2.23 14.92
CA LEU A 300 15.44 0.83 14.69
C LEU A 300 15.10 0.15 16.02
N ASN A 301 13.83 -0.08 16.26
CA ASN A 301 13.34 -0.79 17.44
C ASN A 301 13.40 -2.31 17.22
N TYR A 302 13.57 -3.09 18.29
CA TYR A 302 13.43 -4.54 18.25
C TYR A 302 12.29 -4.99 19.16
N THR A 303 11.27 -5.63 18.58
CA THR A 303 10.18 -6.23 19.34
C THR A 303 9.63 -7.47 18.65
N PHE A 304 9.28 -8.48 19.45
CA PHE A 304 8.64 -9.72 18.99
C PHE A 304 9.42 -10.48 17.89
N GLY A 305 10.75 -10.42 17.91
CA GLY A 305 11.61 -11.15 16.97
C GLY A 305 11.94 -10.39 15.68
N GLU A 306 11.56 -9.13 15.56
CA GLU A 306 11.69 -8.32 14.34
C GLU A 306 12.31 -6.96 14.65
N TYR A 307 13.23 -6.51 13.78
CA TYR A 307 13.70 -5.12 13.76
C TYR A 307 12.74 -4.26 12.94
N LYS A 308 12.39 -3.10 13.47
CA LYS A 308 11.34 -2.25 12.94
C LYS A 308 11.74 -0.79 13.04
N ILE A 309 11.66 -0.05 11.93
CA ILE A 309 11.89 1.40 12.00
C ILE A 309 10.73 2.03 12.77
N ALA A 310 11.02 2.85 13.77
CA ALA A 310 10.01 3.60 14.54
C ALA A 310 10.04 5.08 14.14
N PRO A 311 9.21 5.54 13.19
CA PRO A 311 9.17 6.95 12.78
C PRO A 311 8.82 7.83 13.98
N ARG A 312 9.45 9.00 14.10
CA ARG A 312 9.25 9.91 15.25
C ARG A 312 8.12 10.87 15.02
N ASP A 313 7.91 11.25 13.76
CA ASP A 313 6.82 12.10 13.29
C ASP A 313 6.58 11.92 11.78
N ALA A 314 5.69 12.72 11.21
CA ALA A 314 5.38 12.66 9.78
C ALA A 314 6.53 13.06 8.85
N MET A 315 7.53 13.82 9.33
CA MET A 315 8.69 14.19 8.51
C MET A 315 9.63 13.01 8.29
N ASP A 316 9.56 11.98 9.13
CA ASP A 316 10.31 10.74 8.95
C ASP A 316 9.71 9.82 7.86
N LEU A 317 8.56 10.19 7.27
CA LEU A 317 7.82 9.44 6.26
C LEU A 317 7.70 10.28 4.97
N GLU A 318 8.78 10.33 4.20
CA GLU A 318 8.91 11.24 3.07
C GLU A 318 8.25 10.72 1.80
N GLY A 319 7.74 11.64 0.98
CA GLY A 319 7.28 11.33 -0.38
C GLY A 319 6.12 10.36 -0.42
N TYR A 320 5.25 10.38 0.59
CA TYR A 320 4.06 9.56 0.62
C TYR A 320 3.23 9.74 -0.67
N MET A 321 2.93 8.62 -1.31
CA MET A 321 1.91 8.49 -2.32
C MET A 321 0.92 7.44 -1.85
N ALA A 322 -0.37 7.75 -1.97
CA ALA A 322 -1.44 6.78 -1.73
C ALA A 322 -1.23 5.52 -2.59
N ALA A 323 -1.78 4.40 -2.14
CA ALA A 323 -1.74 3.17 -2.93
C ALA A 323 -2.27 3.44 -4.35
N PRO A 324 -1.59 2.95 -5.40
CA PRO A 324 -2.20 2.88 -6.72
C PRO A 324 -3.49 2.07 -6.58
N GLY A 325 -4.62 2.77 -6.74
CA GLY A 325 -5.96 2.29 -6.43
C GLY A 325 -6.50 3.01 -5.20
N LEU A 326 -7.54 3.82 -5.31
CA LEU A 326 -8.77 3.56 -6.02
C LEU A 326 -9.04 4.76 -6.92
N GLY A 327 -9.49 4.53 -8.15
CA GLY A 327 -10.03 5.63 -8.94
C GLY A 327 -11.11 6.38 -8.17
N GLU A 328 -11.57 7.51 -8.69
CA GLU A 328 -12.68 8.25 -8.10
C GLU A 328 -13.81 7.30 -7.72
N PRO A 329 -14.25 7.29 -6.44
CA PRO A 329 -15.29 6.38 -6.00
C PRO A 329 -16.59 6.72 -6.72
N VAL A 330 -17.39 5.70 -7.02
CA VAL A 330 -18.68 5.85 -7.73
C VAL A 330 -19.61 6.91 -7.13
N ASP A 331 -19.57 7.09 -5.81
CA ASP A 331 -20.38 8.09 -5.09
C ASP A 331 -19.98 9.54 -5.32
N ASN A 332 -18.78 9.80 -5.88
CA ASN A 332 -18.34 11.14 -6.30
C ASN A 332 -18.68 11.45 -7.76
N LEU A 333 -19.10 10.45 -8.54
CA LEU A 333 -19.36 10.62 -9.96
C LEU A 333 -20.67 11.38 -10.20
N LEU A 334 -20.68 12.14 -11.29
CA LEU A 334 -21.82 12.88 -11.79
C LEU A 334 -22.48 12.14 -12.96
N PRO A 335 -23.75 12.44 -13.29
CA PRO A 335 -24.39 11.90 -14.48
C PRO A 335 -23.57 12.15 -15.75
N GLY A 336 -23.30 11.09 -16.50
CA GLY A 336 -22.44 11.11 -17.69
C GLY A 336 -20.97 10.77 -17.48
N ASP A 337 -20.48 10.67 -16.23
CA ASP A 337 -19.10 10.24 -15.97
C ASP A 337 -18.84 8.76 -16.31
N LEU A 338 -19.89 7.94 -16.21
CA LEU A 338 -19.96 6.60 -16.78
C LEU A 338 -21.09 6.57 -17.80
N VAL A 339 -20.87 5.95 -18.96
CA VAL A 339 -21.87 5.83 -20.03
C VAL A 339 -22.01 4.35 -20.41
N ILE A 340 -23.22 3.82 -20.44
CA ILE A 340 -23.53 2.47 -20.91
C ILE A 340 -23.38 2.44 -22.43
N THR A 341 -22.55 1.54 -22.93
CA THR A 341 -22.18 1.46 -24.36
C THR A 341 -22.68 0.22 -25.06
N GLU A 342 -22.97 -0.85 -24.33
CA GLU A 342 -23.41 -2.11 -24.92
C GLU A 342 -24.22 -2.92 -23.90
N VAL A 343 -25.25 -3.63 -24.37
CA VAL A 343 -26.13 -4.46 -23.53
C VAL A 343 -26.34 -5.81 -24.21
N MET A 344 -25.93 -6.89 -23.56
CA MET A 344 -26.29 -8.27 -23.91
C MET A 344 -27.41 -8.74 -22.99
N PHE A 345 -28.65 -8.57 -23.45
CA PHE A 345 -29.86 -8.91 -22.68
C PHE A 345 -30.47 -10.28 -23.06
N ASP A 346 -30.00 -10.92 -24.13
CA ASP A 346 -30.51 -12.24 -24.58
C ASP A 346 -29.33 -13.10 -25.06
N PRO A 347 -28.41 -13.49 -24.17
CA PRO A 347 -27.27 -14.31 -24.55
C PRO A 347 -27.69 -15.77 -24.82
N THR A 348 -26.88 -16.48 -25.61
CA THR A 348 -27.17 -17.88 -26.01
C THR A 348 -26.89 -18.90 -24.90
N CYS A 349 -26.34 -18.46 -23.76
CA CYS A 349 -25.99 -19.33 -22.66
C CYS A 349 -27.24 -19.89 -21.94
N ALA A 350 -27.07 -21.02 -21.28
CA ALA A 350 -28.19 -21.65 -20.58
C ALA A 350 -28.61 -20.85 -19.34
N GLY A 351 -29.84 -20.34 -19.33
CA GLY A 351 -30.48 -19.76 -18.14
C GLY A 351 -30.25 -18.27 -17.93
N ASP A 352 -29.74 -17.57 -18.93
CA ASP A 352 -29.60 -16.10 -18.99
C ASP A 352 -28.76 -15.48 -17.85
N ASP A 353 -28.04 -16.31 -17.09
CA ASP A 353 -27.13 -15.90 -16.01
C ASP A 353 -25.80 -15.33 -16.51
N CYS A 354 -25.66 -15.14 -17.83
CA CYS A 354 -24.49 -14.56 -18.47
C CYS A 354 -24.78 -13.26 -19.23
N GLU A 355 -25.95 -12.65 -19.00
CA GLU A 355 -26.20 -11.28 -19.44
C GLU A 355 -25.08 -10.34 -18.98
N TRP A 356 -24.84 -9.30 -19.75
CA TRP A 356 -23.84 -8.30 -19.38
C TRP A 356 -24.14 -6.94 -19.97
N ILE A 357 -23.58 -5.93 -19.32
CA ILE A 357 -23.55 -4.56 -19.83
C ILE A 357 -22.09 -4.13 -19.97
N GLU A 358 -21.83 -3.21 -20.88
CA GLU A 358 -20.57 -2.51 -20.97
C GLU A 358 -20.76 -1.04 -20.59
N ILE A 359 -19.81 -0.52 -19.82
CA ILE A 359 -19.73 0.89 -19.49
C ILE A 359 -18.40 1.49 -19.97
N TYR A 360 -18.45 2.74 -20.39
CA TYR A 360 -17.31 3.59 -20.75
C TYR A 360 -17.10 4.66 -19.68
N ASN A 361 -15.85 4.90 -19.29
CA ASN A 361 -15.50 5.96 -18.36
C ASN A 361 -15.18 7.28 -19.09
N ALA A 362 -16.15 8.21 -19.04
CA ALA A 362 -16.05 9.53 -19.64
C ALA A 362 -15.57 10.63 -18.67
N SER A 363 -15.36 10.31 -17.38
CA SER A 363 -15.03 11.29 -16.33
C SER A 363 -13.68 12.00 -16.54
N GLY A 364 -12.76 11.38 -17.29
CA GLY A 364 -11.38 11.84 -17.43
C GLY A 364 -10.47 11.49 -16.25
N LEU A 365 -10.96 10.74 -15.27
CA LEU A 365 -10.23 10.20 -14.13
C LEU A 365 -10.35 8.67 -14.12
N ASP A 366 -9.40 7.97 -13.51
CA ASP A 366 -9.61 6.55 -13.22
C ASP A 366 -10.74 6.44 -12.18
N VAL A 367 -11.60 5.44 -12.29
CA VAL A 367 -12.78 5.24 -11.44
C VAL A 367 -12.71 3.88 -10.76
N ASP A 368 -13.03 3.79 -9.46
CA ASP A 368 -13.24 2.50 -8.81
C ASP A 368 -14.72 2.16 -8.76
N LEU A 369 -15.11 1.06 -9.44
CA LEU A 369 -16.49 0.65 -9.61
C LEU A 369 -17.12 0.04 -8.35
N LEU A 370 -16.38 -0.10 -7.24
CA LEU A 370 -16.95 -0.58 -5.98
C LEU A 370 -18.19 0.24 -5.58
N GLY A 371 -19.31 -0.46 -5.37
CA GLY A 371 -20.58 0.14 -4.98
C GLY A 371 -21.45 0.60 -6.15
N LEU A 372 -21.00 0.50 -7.40
CA LEU A 372 -21.85 0.77 -8.58
C LEU A 372 -23.04 -0.17 -8.58
N ARG A 373 -24.24 0.40 -8.70
CA ARG A 373 -25.50 -0.33 -8.69
C ARG A 373 -26.09 -0.40 -10.09
N ILE A 374 -26.64 -1.56 -10.42
CA ILE A 374 -27.28 -1.85 -11.71
C ILE A 374 -28.77 -2.07 -11.47
N GLN A 375 -29.62 -1.50 -12.32
CA GLN A 375 -31.07 -1.57 -12.25
C GLN A 375 -31.69 -1.76 -13.64
N ASP A 376 -32.95 -2.18 -13.66
CA ASP A 376 -33.80 -2.28 -14.84
C ASP A 376 -34.90 -1.19 -14.83
N ASN A 377 -35.83 -1.26 -15.78
CA ASN A 377 -36.96 -0.33 -15.86
C ASN A 377 -37.90 -0.35 -14.63
N GLY A 378 -37.77 -1.33 -13.74
CA GLY A 378 -38.59 -1.52 -12.55
C GLY A 378 -38.08 -0.75 -11.32
N PHE A 379 -36.80 -0.34 -11.31
CA PHE A 379 -36.16 0.40 -10.20
C PHE A 379 -36.41 -0.23 -8.81
N SER A 380 -36.41 -1.57 -8.74
CA SER A 380 -36.66 -2.29 -7.50
C SER A 380 -35.37 -2.42 -6.70
N VAL A 381 -35.30 -1.78 -5.54
CA VAL A 381 -34.13 -1.93 -4.61
C VAL A 381 -33.91 -3.38 -4.21
N ALA A 382 -34.98 -4.20 -4.17
CA ALA A 382 -34.88 -5.62 -3.84
C ALA A 382 -34.32 -6.48 -4.99
N ASN A 383 -34.35 -5.98 -6.23
CA ASN A 383 -33.90 -6.69 -7.44
C ASN A 383 -32.81 -5.89 -8.18
N GLN A 384 -31.89 -5.30 -7.42
CA GLN A 384 -30.77 -4.54 -7.97
C GLN A 384 -29.47 -5.35 -7.94
N GLY A 385 -28.54 -4.99 -8.83
CA GLY A 385 -27.17 -5.46 -8.82
C GLY A 385 -26.25 -4.51 -8.08
N THR A 386 -25.11 -5.00 -7.58
CA THR A 386 -24.07 -4.15 -6.99
C THR A 386 -22.68 -4.75 -7.21
N ILE A 387 -21.78 -3.96 -7.77
CA ILE A 387 -20.36 -4.30 -7.82
C ILE A 387 -19.80 -4.26 -6.40
N SER A 388 -19.37 -5.42 -5.90
CA SER A 388 -18.99 -5.60 -4.48
C SER A 388 -17.48 -5.80 -4.29
N VAL A 389 -16.69 -5.54 -5.34
CA VAL A 389 -15.24 -5.65 -5.36
C VAL A 389 -14.64 -4.37 -5.96
N ASN A 390 -13.41 -4.04 -5.58
CA ASN A 390 -12.70 -2.93 -6.22
C ASN A 390 -12.33 -3.30 -7.65
N VAL A 391 -12.73 -2.47 -8.61
CA VAL A 391 -12.40 -2.62 -10.03
C VAL A 391 -12.05 -1.26 -10.56
N LEU A 392 -10.77 -1.08 -10.87
CA LEU A 392 -10.26 0.16 -11.43
C LEU A 392 -10.57 0.22 -12.93
N LEU A 393 -11.44 1.14 -13.31
CA LEU A 393 -11.75 1.48 -14.70
C LEU A 393 -10.99 2.76 -15.09
N PRO A 394 -9.92 2.66 -15.92
CA PRO A 394 -9.14 3.84 -16.29
C PRO A 394 -9.96 4.89 -17.05
N ALA A 395 -9.51 6.15 -17.02
CA ALA A 395 -10.10 7.22 -17.83
C ALA A 395 -10.11 6.83 -19.33
N GLY A 396 -11.29 6.90 -19.97
CA GLY A 396 -11.47 6.48 -21.36
C GLY A 396 -11.45 4.96 -21.59
N GLY A 397 -11.45 4.17 -20.51
CA GLY A 397 -11.55 2.71 -20.56
C GLY A 397 -12.99 2.20 -20.67
N TYR A 398 -13.11 0.90 -20.93
CA TYR A 398 -14.36 0.15 -20.98
C TYR A 398 -14.33 -0.97 -19.94
N ALA A 399 -15.47 -1.28 -19.32
CA ALA A 399 -15.62 -2.41 -18.42
C ALA A 399 -16.87 -3.23 -18.76
N ARG A 400 -16.69 -4.55 -18.89
CA ARG A 400 -17.76 -5.54 -19.03
C ARG A 400 -18.23 -5.98 -17.65
N LEU A 401 -19.48 -5.69 -17.34
CA LEU A 401 -20.12 -6.04 -16.06
C LEU A 401 -21.09 -7.20 -16.28
N GLY A 402 -20.76 -8.36 -15.71
CA GLY A 402 -21.53 -9.59 -15.88
C GLY A 402 -22.62 -9.78 -14.82
N ARG A 403 -23.75 -10.34 -15.22
CA ARG A 403 -24.72 -10.95 -14.30
C ARG A 403 -24.10 -12.19 -13.65
N GLY A 404 -24.61 -12.56 -12.48
CA GLY A 404 -24.23 -13.78 -11.77
C GLY A 404 -22.89 -13.66 -11.03
N ASP A 405 -22.05 -14.68 -11.15
CA ASP A 405 -20.74 -14.76 -10.50
C ASP A 405 -19.67 -15.34 -11.43
N ALA A 406 -18.39 -15.12 -11.08
CA ALA A 406 -17.27 -15.58 -11.89
C ALA A 406 -17.18 -17.12 -12.03
N GLY A 407 -17.79 -17.87 -11.10
CA GLY A 407 -17.77 -19.34 -11.12
C GLY A 407 -18.76 -19.95 -12.12
N THR A 408 -19.77 -19.18 -12.51
CA THR A 408 -20.84 -19.57 -13.45
C THR A 408 -20.70 -18.90 -14.82
N TRP A 409 -19.69 -18.04 -14.98
CA TRP A 409 -19.41 -17.29 -16.20
C TRP A 409 -19.03 -18.20 -17.38
N PRO A 410 -19.80 -18.24 -18.48
CA PRO A 410 -19.57 -19.18 -19.58
C PRO A 410 -18.58 -18.68 -20.65
N TYR A 411 -18.24 -17.40 -20.63
CA TYR A 411 -17.34 -16.78 -21.61
C TYR A 411 -15.88 -17.06 -21.26
N MET A 412 -15.05 -17.17 -22.30
CA MET A 412 -13.61 -17.38 -22.14
C MET A 412 -12.93 -16.13 -21.58
N THR A 413 -13.39 -14.95 -22.00
CA THR A 413 -12.94 -13.68 -21.44
C THR A 413 -13.76 -13.38 -20.18
N PRO A 414 -13.11 -13.24 -19.02
CA PRO A 414 -13.82 -12.89 -17.79
C PRO A 414 -14.50 -11.53 -17.91
N ALA A 415 -15.59 -11.32 -17.19
CA ALA A 415 -16.08 -9.98 -16.92
C ALA A 415 -15.08 -9.24 -16.01
N ASP A 416 -15.00 -7.91 -16.15
CA ASP A 416 -14.20 -7.08 -15.25
C ASP A 416 -14.78 -7.07 -13.83
N ALA A 417 -16.11 -7.19 -13.72
CA ALA A 417 -16.82 -7.31 -12.46
C ALA A 417 -18.14 -8.06 -12.64
N HIS A 418 -18.68 -8.57 -11.53
CA HIS A 418 -20.04 -9.12 -11.51
C HIS A 418 -20.93 -8.33 -10.54
N TYR A 419 -22.18 -8.10 -10.92
CA TYR A 419 -23.15 -7.36 -10.12
C TYR A 419 -24.14 -8.25 -9.35
N GLY A 420 -23.97 -9.57 -9.40
CA GLY A 420 -24.85 -10.55 -8.77
C GLY A 420 -25.99 -11.00 -9.68
N THR A 421 -26.98 -11.70 -9.11
CA THR A 421 -28.04 -12.38 -9.89
C THR A 421 -29.19 -11.46 -10.34
N ASN A 422 -29.21 -10.20 -9.91
CA ASN A 422 -30.22 -9.22 -10.32
C ASN A 422 -29.53 -7.92 -10.75
N PRO A 423 -30.17 -7.10 -11.61
CA PRO A 423 -31.37 -7.43 -12.38
C PRO A 423 -31.07 -8.53 -13.39
N GLY A 424 -32.10 -9.28 -13.77
CA GLY A 424 -32.10 -10.01 -15.04
C GLY A 424 -32.82 -9.13 -16.07
N PHE A 425 -32.27 -8.99 -17.26
CA PHE A 425 -32.81 -8.11 -18.29
C PHE A 425 -33.87 -8.84 -19.10
N ASN A 426 -35.02 -8.21 -19.33
CA ASN A 426 -36.03 -8.86 -20.16
C ASN A 426 -35.59 -8.84 -21.62
N ASN A 427 -35.82 -9.90 -22.39
CA ASN A 427 -35.40 -9.97 -23.80
C ASN A 427 -36.14 -8.97 -24.72
N THR A 428 -37.10 -8.20 -24.20
CA THR A 428 -37.82 -7.16 -24.94
C THR A 428 -38.27 -6.02 -24.05
N GLY A 429 -38.16 -4.78 -24.54
CA GLY A 429 -38.90 -3.62 -24.01
C GLY A 429 -38.42 -3.14 -22.63
N ASP A 430 -37.16 -3.36 -22.32
CA ASP A 430 -36.56 -3.01 -21.04
C ASP A 430 -35.36 -2.06 -21.27
N LEU A 431 -34.75 -1.56 -20.20
CA LEU A 431 -33.62 -0.62 -20.24
C LEU A 431 -32.68 -0.89 -19.07
N VAL A 432 -31.44 -0.45 -19.20
CA VAL A 432 -30.42 -0.57 -18.15
C VAL A 432 -30.25 0.79 -17.48
N VAL A 433 -30.07 0.78 -16.16
CA VAL A 433 -29.70 1.97 -15.38
C VAL A 433 -28.50 1.66 -14.51
N ILE A 434 -27.55 2.58 -14.45
CA ILE A 434 -26.45 2.56 -13.49
C ILE A 434 -26.56 3.73 -12.51
N LEU A 435 -26.32 3.45 -11.23
CA LEU A 435 -26.55 4.41 -10.16
C LEU A 435 -25.48 4.32 -9.07
N ASN A 436 -25.10 5.47 -8.53
CA ASN A 436 -24.31 5.57 -7.31
C ASN A 436 -25.25 5.60 -6.09
N SER A 437 -24.78 5.90 -4.88
CA SER A 437 -25.66 5.98 -3.69
C SER A 437 -26.60 7.20 -3.68
N VAL A 438 -26.36 8.19 -4.55
CA VAL A 438 -27.00 9.52 -4.54
C VAL A 438 -28.01 9.68 -5.68
N GLU A 439 -27.64 9.30 -6.90
CA GLU A 439 -28.38 9.56 -8.14
C GLU A 439 -28.10 8.53 -9.25
N ILE A 440 -28.80 8.70 -10.38
CA ILE A 440 -28.58 7.93 -11.62
C ILE A 440 -27.36 8.52 -12.31
N LEU A 441 -26.37 7.70 -12.60
CA LEU A 441 -25.21 8.12 -13.39
C LEU A 441 -25.53 8.09 -14.88
N ASP A 442 -26.25 7.06 -15.31
CA ASP A 442 -26.64 6.89 -16.70
C ASP A 442 -27.76 5.84 -16.85
N GLN A 443 -28.47 5.90 -17.98
CA GLN A 443 -29.47 4.90 -18.37
C GLN A 443 -29.48 4.74 -19.89
N THR A 444 -30.00 3.62 -20.38
CA THR A 444 -30.21 3.43 -21.83
C THR A 444 -31.61 3.85 -22.26
N ALA A 445 -31.76 4.09 -23.56
CA ALA A 445 -33.06 3.98 -24.20
C ALA A 445 -33.67 2.58 -23.97
N THR A 446 -35.00 2.47 -24.06
CA THR A 446 -35.66 1.15 -24.09
C THR A 446 -35.33 0.42 -25.38
N TYR A 447 -34.78 -0.79 -25.29
CA TYR A 447 -34.40 -1.54 -26.49
C TYR A 447 -35.62 -2.10 -27.25
N PRO A 448 -35.57 -2.07 -28.59
CA PRO A 448 -36.68 -2.51 -29.44
C PRO A 448 -36.84 -4.04 -29.43
N THR A 449 -38.05 -4.51 -29.74
CA THR A 449 -38.30 -5.94 -29.98
C THR A 449 -37.98 -6.29 -31.44
N PHE A 450 -37.00 -7.15 -31.69
CA PHE A 450 -36.70 -7.66 -33.04
C PHE A 450 -36.99 -9.15 -33.25
N GLY A 451 -37.72 -9.77 -32.31
CA GLY A 451 -38.44 -11.02 -32.57
C GLY A 451 -37.53 -12.22 -32.82
N GLY A 452 -36.78 -12.64 -31.80
CA GLY A 452 -36.06 -13.93 -31.76
C GLY A 452 -34.91 -14.08 -32.76
N ALA A 453 -34.54 -13.02 -33.48
CA ALA A 453 -33.37 -12.95 -34.36
C ALA A 453 -32.15 -12.32 -33.68
N ASP A 454 -32.28 -11.96 -32.40
CA ASP A 454 -31.31 -11.16 -31.62
C ASP A 454 -30.62 -11.99 -30.52
N ASP A 455 -30.89 -13.30 -30.46
CA ASP A 455 -30.23 -14.22 -29.52
C ASP A 455 -28.72 -14.21 -29.75
N GLY A 456 -27.97 -13.96 -28.68
CA GLY A 456 -26.52 -13.79 -28.70
C GLY A 456 -26.04 -12.51 -29.36
N ILE A 457 -26.90 -11.50 -29.59
CA ILE A 457 -26.51 -10.25 -30.24
C ILE A 457 -26.74 -9.08 -29.28
N SER A 458 -25.63 -8.44 -28.87
CA SER A 458 -25.70 -7.25 -28.04
C SER A 458 -26.25 -6.04 -28.79
N TRP A 459 -26.90 -5.16 -28.02
CA TRP A 459 -27.37 -3.87 -28.46
C TRP A 459 -26.34 -2.81 -28.10
N LYS A 460 -25.70 -2.24 -29.12
CA LYS A 460 -24.54 -1.36 -29.00
C LYS A 460 -24.91 0.09 -29.32
N LEU A 461 -24.28 1.01 -28.61
CA LEU A 461 -24.34 2.45 -28.85
C LEU A 461 -23.41 2.84 -30.00
N ASP A 462 -23.81 3.81 -30.81
CA ASP A 462 -22.93 4.43 -31.80
C ASP A 462 -21.68 5.02 -31.09
N PRO A 463 -20.45 4.66 -31.50
CA PRO A 463 -19.22 5.08 -30.82
C PRO A 463 -18.98 6.60 -30.80
N VAL A 464 -19.74 7.40 -31.58
CA VAL A 464 -19.67 8.88 -31.48
C VAL A 464 -20.72 9.50 -30.55
N MET A 465 -21.55 8.69 -29.91
CA MET A 465 -22.65 9.10 -29.02
C MET A 465 -22.38 8.79 -27.55
N LEU A 466 -21.11 8.79 -27.13
CA LEU A 466 -20.64 8.48 -25.76
C LEU A 466 -20.97 9.60 -24.74
N ASP A 467 -22.26 9.85 -24.53
CA ASP A 467 -22.79 10.81 -23.57
C ASP A 467 -24.15 10.32 -23.04
N ALA A 468 -24.41 10.56 -21.75
CA ALA A 468 -25.58 10.06 -21.02
C ALA A 468 -26.94 10.64 -21.45
N VAL A 469 -26.96 11.61 -22.38
CA VAL A 469 -28.21 12.09 -23.00
C VAL A 469 -28.38 11.52 -24.40
N ALA A 470 -27.28 11.27 -25.11
CA ALA A 470 -27.34 10.72 -26.46
C ALA A 470 -27.73 9.23 -26.43
N ASN A 471 -27.25 8.48 -25.44
CA ASN A 471 -27.58 7.07 -25.26
C ASN A 471 -29.03 6.82 -24.76
N ASP A 472 -29.75 7.86 -24.33
CA ASP A 472 -31.19 7.81 -24.06
C ASP A 472 -32.05 7.76 -25.34
N ASN A 473 -31.46 7.94 -26.52
CA ASN A 473 -32.16 7.92 -27.80
C ASN A 473 -31.94 6.59 -28.54
N ALA A 474 -32.98 5.77 -28.65
CA ALA A 474 -32.92 4.47 -29.34
C ALA A 474 -32.41 4.53 -30.80
N LEU A 475 -32.47 5.69 -31.47
CA LEU A 475 -31.92 5.87 -32.82
C LEU A 475 -30.38 5.85 -32.87
N ASN A 476 -29.73 6.04 -31.72
CA ASN A 476 -28.27 5.99 -31.58
C ASN A 476 -27.77 4.57 -31.29
N TRP A 477 -28.68 3.58 -31.22
CA TRP A 477 -28.34 2.20 -30.94
C TRP A 477 -28.68 1.29 -32.11
N CYS A 478 -27.92 0.21 -32.23
CA CYS A 478 -28.12 -0.84 -33.21
C CYS A 478 -27.58 -2.16 -32.68
N PHE A 479 -27.88 -3.26 -33.35
CA PHE A 479 -27.32 -4.56 -32.99
C PHE A 479 -25.89 -4.70 -33.50
N SER A 480 -25.06 -5.37 -32.70
CA SER A 480 -23.68 -5.68 -33.06
C SER A 480 -23.61 -6.69 -34.20
N THR A 481 -22.57 -6.58 -35.03
CA THR A 481 -22.28 -7.45 -36.17
C THR A 481 -20.91 -8.11 -36.09
N VAL A 482 -20.14 -7.82 -35.02
CA VAL A 482 -18.84 -8.44 -34.73
C VAL A 482 -19.04 -9.64 -33.83
N VAL A 483 -18.58 -10.82 -34.27
CA VAL A 483 -18.46 -11.99 -33.38
C VAL A 483 -17.31 -11.76 -32.41
N TYR A 484 -17.56 -11.86 -31.10
CA TYR A 484 -16.52 -11.74 -30.08
C TYR A 484 -16.15 -13.10 -29.47
N GLU A 485 -17.14 -13.95 -29.22
CA GLU A 485 -16.96 -15.29 -28.66
C GLU A 485 -18.04 -16.25 -29.17
N SER A 486 -17.83 -17.56 -28.99
CA SER A 486 -18.81 -18.59 -29.40
C SER A 486 -19.04 -19.62 -28.27
N PRO A 487 -19.61 -19.22 -27.11
CA PRO A 487 -19.85 -20.13 -26.00
C PRO A 487 -20.74 -21.30 -26.46
N GLY A 488 -20.34 -22.53 -26.13
CA GLY A 488 -21.10 -23.73 -26.53
C GLY A 488 -21.18 -23.98 -28.05
N GLY A 489 -20.44 -23.23 -28.88
CA GLY A 489 -20.41 -23.37 -30.33
C GLY A 489 -21.43 -22.53 -31.10
N THR A 490 -22.13 -21.61 -30.43
CA THR A 490 -23.00 -20.60 -31.07
C THR A 490 -22.29 -19.25 -31.02
N ASP A 491 -22.18 -18.56 -32.15
CA ASP A 491 -21.53 -17.24 -32.21
C ASP A 491 -22.36 -16.20 -31.46
N GLU A 492 -21.69 -15.42 -30.63
CA GLU A 492 -22.24 -14.22 -30.02
C GLU A 492 -21.54 -12.96 -30.53
N TYR A 493 -22.32 -11.88 -30.60
CA TYR A 493 -21.95 -10.65 -31.26
C TYR A 493 -21.90 -9.48 -30.27
N GLY A 494 -20.80 -8.73 -30.30
CA GLY A 494 -20.50 -7.65 -29.37
C GLY A 494 -19.05 -7.16 -29.48
N SER A 495 -18.68 -6.20 -28.65
CA SER A 495 -17.31 -5.67 -28.58
C SER A 495 -16.83 -5.42 -27.13
N PRO A 496 -17.02 -6.37 -26.20
CA PRO A 496 -16.71 -6.14 -24.79
C PRO A 496 -15.24 -5.76 -24.56
N GLY A 497 -15.04 -4.73 -23.74
CA GLY A 497 -13.74 -4.16 -23.39
C GLY A 497 -13.14 -3.25 -24.48
N ALA A 498 -13.91 -2.88 -25.50
CA ALA A 498 -13.41 -2.13 -26.64
C ALA A 498 -14.43 -1.14 -27.22
N VAL A 499 -13.95 -0.20 -28.04
CA VAL A 499 -14.83 0.71 -28.77
C VAL A 499 -15.75 -0.08 -29.70
N ASN A 500 -17.05 0.20 -29.63
CA ASN A 500 -18.06 -0.34 -30.54
C ASN A 500 -17.68 -0.14 -32.02
N GLU A 501 -18.05 -1.12 -32.85
CA GLU A 501 -17.87 -1.05 -34.30
C GLU A 501 -18.62 0.13 -34.94
N ALA A 502 -18.42 0.32 -36.25
CA ALA A 502 -18.87 1.50 -37.00
C ALA A 502 -20.31 1.98 -36.67
N ALA A 503 -20.48 3.29 -36.84
CA ALA A 503 -21.70 4.05 -36.59
C ALA A 503 -22.97 3.31 -37.05
N CYS A 504 -24.01 3.40 -36.23
CA CYS A 504 -25.28 2.77 -36.54
C CYS A 504 -25.80 3.35 -37.86
N ALA A 505 -26.06 2.47 -38.83
CA ALA A 505 -26.72 2.91 -40.05
C ALA A 505 -28.11 3.42 -39.64
N MET A 506 -28.35 4.72 -39.80
CA MET A 506 -29.66 5.34 -39.55
C MET A 506 -30.71 4.47 -40.26
N LEU A 507 -31.55 3.78 -39.48
CA LEU A 507 -32.66 3.03 -40.05
C LEU A 507 -33.51 4.03 -40.85
N PRO A 508 -33.75 3.78 -42.15
CA PRO A 508 -34.36 4.75 -43.06
C PRO A 508 -35.81 5.13 -42.71
#